data_AF-A0A538NI03-F1
#
_entry.id   AF-A0A538NI03-F1
#
_cell.length_a   1.000
_cell.length_b   1.000
_cell.length_c   1.000
_cell.angle_alpha   90.00
_cell.angle_beta   90.00
_cell.angle_gamma   90.00
#
_symmetry.space_group_name_H-M   'P 1'
#
loop_
_entity.id
_entity.type
_entity.pdbx_description
1 polymer ?
#
loop_
_entity_poly.entity_id
_entity_poly.type
_entity_poly.pdbx_seq_one_letter_code
_entity_poly.pdbx_strand_id
1 'polypeptide(L)' 'MKRFILATAGHVDHGKSALVRALTGINPDRLPEEKLRGITIELGFAQLELRMPDALLSVGIVDVPGHEDFV' A
#
# COMPACT_ATOMS: atom_id res chain seq x y z
N MET A 1 -9.20 18.83 8.62
CA MET A 1 -8.79 17.66 7.81
C MET A 1 -7.26 17.57 7.87
N LYS A 2 -6.72 16.50 8.45
CA LYS A 2 -5.27 16.26 8.51
C LYS A 2 -4.88 15.28 7.41
N ARG A 3 -3.74 15.52 6.76
CA ARG A 3 -3.25 14.71 5.63
C ARG A 3 -1.89 14.12 5.96
N PHE A 4 -1.74 12.83 5.70
CA PHE A 4 -0.48 12.09 5.90
C PHE A 4 -0.16 11.25 4.67
N ILE A 5 1.13 11.05 4.43
CA ILE A 5 1.63 10.04 3.50
C ILE A 5 2.33 8.96 4.31
N LEU A 6 1.94 7.71 4.10
CA LEU A 6 2.50 6.54 4.75
C LEU A 6 3.07 5.61 3.68
N ALA A 7 4.32 5.19 3.84
CA ALA A 7 4.92 4.18 2.98
C ALA A 7 5.03 2.85 3.73
N THR A 8 4.72 1.74 3.07
CA THR A 8 5.01 0.41 3.61
C THR A 8 6.49 0.10 3.47
N ALA A 9 7.06 -0.61 4.42
CA ALA A 9 8.39 -1.19 4.30
C ALA A 9 8.38 -2.63 4.83
N GLY A 10 9.26 -3.48 4.30
CA GLY A 10 9.38 -4.88 4.72
C GLY A 10 9.84 -5.79 3.59
N HIS A 11 10.38 -6.94 3.97
CA HIS A 11 10.92 -7.95 3.05
C HIS A 11 9.85 -8.48 2.06
N VAL A 12 10.30 -9.13 0.99
CA VAL A 12 9.42 -9.80 0.03
C VAL A 12 8.51 -10.81 0.75
N ASP A 13 7.28 -10.97 0.25
CA ASP A 13 6.25 -11.88 0.77
C ASP A 13 5.80 -11.68 2.22
N HIS A 14 6.22 -10.61 2.90
CA HIS A 14 5.73 -10.26 4.24
C HIS A 14 4.32 -9.63 4.25
N GLY A 15 3.60 -9.66 3.13
CA GLY A 15 2.19 -9.27 3.06
C GLY A 15 1.91 -7.76 3.08
N LYS A 16 2.86 -6.91 2.66
CA LYS A 16 2.67 -5.44 2.55
C LYS A 16 1.43 -5.07 1.73
N SER A 17 1.35 -5.56 0.49
CA SER A 17 0.24 -5.32 -0.43
C SER A 17 -1.08 -5.89 0.08
N ALA A 18 -1.02 -7.04 0.77
CA ALA A 18 -2.18 -7.64 1.42
C ALA A 18 -2.71 -6.77 2.57
N LEU A 19 -1.83 -6.17 3.38
CA LEU A 19 -2.20 -5.24 4.43
C LEU A 19 -2.83 -3.96 3.85
N VAL A 20 -2.22 -3.38 2.80
CA VAL A 20 -2.78 -2.21 2.11
C VAL A 20 -4.19 -2.50 1.61
N ARG A 21 -4.40 -3.65 0.96
CA ARG A 21 -5.72 -4.07 0.48
C ARG A 21 -6.70 -4.30 1.61
N ALA A 22 -6.28 -4.90 2.73
CA ALA A 22 -7.15 -5.12 3.88
C ALA A 22 -7.61 -3.80 4.53
N LEU A 23 -6.73 -2.80 4.59
CA LEU A 23 -7.03 -1.50 5.17
C LEU A 23 -7.87 -0.60 4.26
N THR A 24 -7.61 -0.63 2.95
CA THR A 24 -8.17 0.35 2.00
C THR A 24 -9.20 -0.22 1.05
N GLY A 25 -9.27 -1.54 0.90
CA GLY A 25 -10.02 -2.21 -0.16
C GLY A 25 -9.36 -2.11 -1.55
N ILE A 26 -8.28 -1.36 -1.69
CA ILE A 26 -7.59 -1.11 -2.96
C ILE A 26 -6.44 -2.11 -3.10
N ASN A 27 -6.38 -2.82 -4.22
CA ASN A 27 -5.20 -3.62 -4.56
C ASN A 27 -4.10 -2.69 -5.12
N PRO A 28 -2.94 -2.56 -4.45
CA PRO A 28 -1.85 -1.71 -4.94
C PRO A 28 -1.16 -2.26 -6.19
N ASP A 29 -1.15 -3.59 -6.40
CA ASP A 29 -0.55 -4.23 -7.56
C ASP A 29 -1.42 -4.03 -8.81
N ARG A 30 -0.91 -3.29 -9.79
CA ARG A 30 -1.65 -2.88 -10.99
C ARG A 30 -1.27 -3.69 -12.21
N LEU A 31 -0.02 -4.14 -12.29
CA LEU A 31 0.50 -4.85 -13.44
C LEU A 31 -0.03 -6.29 -13.47
N PRO A 32 -0.36 -6.83 -14.66
CA PRO A 32 -0.69 -8.25 -14.82
C PRO A 32 0.40 -9.18 -14.26
N GLU A 33 1.67 -8.81 -14.44
CA GLU A 33 2.85 -9.56 -14.00
C GLU A 33 2.95 -9.62 -12.47
N GLU A 34 2.63 -8.53 -11.77
CA GLU A 34 2.61 -8.49 -10.30
C GLU A 34 1.58 -9.48 -9.76
N LYS A 35 0.38 -9.50 -10.35
CA LYS A 35 -0.70 -10.42 -9.96
C LYS A 35 -0.39 -11.87 -10.30
N LEU A 36 0.27 -12.11 -11.43
CA LEU A 36 0.65 -13.45 -11.87
C LEU A 36 1.75 -14.04 -10.99
N ARG A 37 2.73 -13.21 -10.59
CA ARG A 37 3.92 -13.64 -9.84
C ARG A 37 3.78 -13.51 -8.33
N GLY A 38 2.80 -12.75 -7.85
CA GLY A 38 2.60 -12.48 -6.42
C GLY A 38 3.66 -11.56 -5.82
N ILE A 39 4.32 -10.73 -6.63
CA ILE A 39 5.37 -9.80 -6.19
C ILE A 39 5.05 -8.39 -6.67
N THR A 40 5.35 -7.39 -5.84
CA THR A 40 5.25 -5.97 -6.20
C THR A 40 6.51 -5.53 -6.95
N ILE A 41 6.33 -4.94 -8.12
CA ILE A 41 7.41 -4.52 -9.03
C ILE A 41 7.53 -3.00 -9.02
N GLU A 42 6.40 -2.29 -9.00
CA GLU A 42 6.35 -0.82 -8.96
C GLU A 42 5.72 -0.30 -7.67
N LEU A 43 5.83 1.01 -7.44
CA LEU A 43 5.14 1.66 -6.32
C LEU A 43 3.62 1.55 -6.51
N GLY A 44 2.96 0.95 -5.53
CA GLY A 44 1.51 0.90 -5.44
C GLY A 44 0.95 2.09 -4.68
N PHE A 45 -0.29 2.48 -4.97
CA PHE A 45 -0.94 3.61 -4.30
C PHE A 45 -2.36 3.27 -3.88
N ALA A 46 -2.68 3.61 -2.64
CA ALA A 46 -4.00 3.51 -2.05
C ALA A 46 -4.32 4.75 -1.19
N GLN A 47 -5.59 4.92 -0.84
CA GLN A 47 -6.06 5.99 0.02
C GLN A 47 -6.93 5.41 1.13
N LEU A 48 -6.80 5.98 2.33
CA LEU A 48 -7.58 5.63 3.50
C LEU A 48 -8.15 6.90 4.13
N GLU A 49 -9.48 6.96 4.23
CA GLU A 49 -10.18 8.03 4.95
C GLU A 49 -10.66 7.50 6.31
N LEU A 50 -10.21 8.13 7.39
CA LEU A 50 -10.55 7.77 8.76
C LEU A 50 -11.35 8.90 9.41
N ARG A 51 -12.58 8.59 9.80
CA ARG A 51 -13.41 9.49 10.59
C ARG A 51 -13.22 9.19 12.08
N MET A 52 -12.58 10.13 12.77
CA MET A 52 -12.43 10.14 14.23
C MET A 52 -13.51 11.06 14.84
N PRO A 53 -13.82 10.92 16.15
CA PRO A 53 -14.85 11.75 16.80
C PRO A 53 -14.64 13.27 16.67
N ASP A 54 -13.37 13.71 16.60
CA ASP A 54 -12.96 15.11 16.59
C ASP A 54 -12.25 15.54 15.29
N ALA A 55 -11.99 14.60 14.36
CA ALA A 55 -11.18 14.86 13.18
C ALA A 55 -11.49 13.95 11.99
N LEU A 56 -11.21 14.46 10.80
CA LEU A 56 -11.10 13.66 9.58
C LEU A 56 -9.62 13.56 9.20
N LEU A 57 -9.13 12.32 9.09
CA LEU A 57 -7.79 11.99 8.61
C LEU A 57 -7.88 11.41 7.21
N SER A 58 -7.06 11.95 6.31
CA SER A 58 -6.84 11.43 4.96
C SER A 58 -5.40 10.92 4.87
N VAL A 59 -5.24 9.63 4.56
CA VAL A 59 -3.94 8.98 4.49
C VAL A 59 -3.73 8.46 3.08
N GLY A 60 -2.72 8.99 2.39
CA GLY A 60 -2.18 8.38 1.17
C GLY A 60 -1.20 7.28 1.55
N ILE A 61 -1.38 6.09 1.01
CA ILE A 61 -0.51 4.94 1.26
C ILE A 61 0.28 4.63 -0.01
N VAL A 62 1.60 4.52 0.14
CA VAL A 62 2.54 4.07 -0.89
C VAL A 62 3.00 2.66 -0.54
N ASP A 63 2.61 1.68 -1.34
CA ASP A 63 3.10 0.31 -1.25
C ASP A 63 4.45 0.21 -1.98
N VAL A 64 5.47 -0.30 -1.30
CA VAL A 64 6.86 -0.29 -1.80
C VAL A 64 7.29 -1.73 -2.09
N PRO A 65 7.98 -2.01 -3.22
CA PRO A 65 8.57 -3.31 -3.49
C PRO A 65 9.45 -3.80 -2.34
N GLY A 66 9.35 -5.10 -2.02
CA GLY A 66 10.16 -5.72 -0.96
C GLY A 66 11.29 -6.60 -1.45
N HIS A 67 11.36 -6.85 -2.76
CA HIS A 67 12.40 -7.66 -3.38
C HIS A 67 13.66 -6.81 -3.54
N GLU A 68 14.84 -7.39 -3.28
CA GLU A 68 16.12 -6.68 -3.33
C GLU A 68 16.42 -6.07 -4.70
N ASP A 69 16.03 -6.75 -5.78
CA ASP A 69 16.15 -6.23 -7.16
C ASP A 69 15.35 -4.95 -7.45
N PHE A 70 14.41 -4.55 -6.57
CA PHE A 70 13.50 -3.42 -6.79
C PHE A 70 13.61 -2.31 -5.72
N VAL A 71 14.65 -2.36 -4.87
CA VAL A 71 14.94 -1.35 -3.81
C VAL A 71 16.11 -0.45 -4.20
#